data_AF-A0A6L6CWF0-F1
#
_entry.id   AF-A0A6L6CWF0-F1
#
_cell.length_a   1.000
_cell.length_b   1.000
_cell.length_c   1.000
_cell.angle_alpha   90.00
_cell.angle_beta   90.00
_cell.angle_gamma   90.00
#
_symmetry.space_group_name_H-M   'P 1'
#
loop_
_entity.id
_entity.type
_entity.pdbx_description
1 polymer ?
#
loop_
_entity_poly.entity_id
_entity_poly.type
_entity_poly.pdbx_seq_one_letter_code
_entity_poly.pdbx_strand_id
1 'polypeptide(L)'
;SPLQQKYGALPVLWRAEIVAVIVLLPLGMFSLINNDRPFLWGPFAAMIALGVLGTALAHYAMVMLAGRIGSTRAAASLYLMPAVSLALGVFLNNEDVAPLAIVGSLTAVGGAWVLSRSRARSV
;
A
#
# COMPACT_ATOMS: atom_id res chain seq x y z
N SER A 1 15.60 6.77 5.28
CA SER A 1 16.94 6.16 5.10
C SER A 1 17.96 7.25 4.73
N PRO A 2 19.28 7.04 4.88
CA PRO A 2 20.31 8.05 4.62
C PRO A 2 20.30 8.59 3.16
N LEU A 3 19.83 7.79 2.20
CA LEU A 3 19.75 8.17 0.79
C LEU A 3 18.59 9.13 0.46
N GLN A 4 17.44 9.02 1.15
CA GLN A 4 16.30 9.92 0.97
C GLN A 4 16.55 11.33 1.52
N GLN A 5 17.41 11.47 2.53
CA GLN A 5 17.81 12.78 3.08
C GLN A 5 18.80 13.52 2.18
N LYS A 6 19.62 12.80 1.38
CA LYS A 6 20.69 13.39 0.55
C LYS A 6 20.26 13.71 -0.89
N TYR A 7 19.32 12.95 -1.46
CA TYR A 7 18.89 13.08 -2.87
C TYR A 7 17.43 13.51 -3.04
N GLY A 8 16.70 13.71 -1.92
CA GLY A 8 15.26 13.87 -1.93
C GLY A 8 14.52 12.54 -2.12
N ALA A 9 13.32 12.43 -1.55
CA ALA A 9 12.53 11.19 -1.65
C ALA A 9 12.05 10.92 -3.09
N LEU A 10 11.83 11.98 -3.88
CA LEU A 10 11.22 11.92 -5.20
C LEU A 10 12.09 11.21 -6.26
N PRO A 11 13.40 11.54 -6.41
CA PRO A 11 14.25 10.92 -7.44
C PRO A 11 14.55 9.44 -7.14
N VAL A 12 14.58 9.07 -5.85
CA VAL A 12 14.80 7.68 -5.42
C VAL A 12 13.58 6.83 -5.75
N LEU A 13 12.37 7.31 -5.45
CA LEU A 13 11.12 6.63 -5.77
C LEU A 13 10.99 6.41 -7.28
N TRP A 14 11.27 7.44 -8.09
CA TRP A 14 11.20 7.33 -9.55
C TRP A 14 12.13 6.25 -10.12
N ARG A 15 13.36 6.16 -9.62
CA ARG A 15 14.31 5.12 -10.05
C ARG A 15 13.87 3.73 -9.60
N ALA A 16 13.33 3.61 -8.39
CA ALA A 16 12.82 2.35 -7.88
C ALA A 16 11.65 1.83 -8.73
N GLU A 17 10.72 2.71 -9.11
CA GLU A 17 9.60 2.35 -9.99
C GLU A 17 10.06 1.91 -11.38
N ILE A 18 11.03 2.61 -11.99
CA ILE A 18 11.59 2.18 -13.29
C ILE A 18 12.20 0.78 -13.18
N VAL A 19 12.98 0.52 -12.13
CA VAL A 19 13.58 -0.80 -11.92
C VAL A 19 12.48 -1.85 -11.72
N ALA A 20 11.44 -1.54 -10.95
CA ALA A 20 10.30 -2.43 -10.75
C ALA A 20 9.62 -2.77 -12.08
N VAL A 21 9.36 -1.77 -12.93
CA VAL A 21 8.78 -1.96 -14.27
C VAL A 21 9.67 -2.86 -15.14
N ILE A 22 10.98 -2.62 -15.16
CA ILE A 22 11.92 -3.44 -15.95
C ILE A 22 11.91 -4.89 -15.48
N VAL A 23 11.85 -5.14 -14.17
CA VAL A 23 11.86 -6.48 -13.58
C VAL A 23 10.52 -7.19 -13.80
N LEU A 24 9.39 -6.47 -13.71
CA LEU A 24 8.06 -7.06 -13.90
C LEU A 24 7.67 -7.24 -15.37
N LEU A 25 8.17 -6.40 -16.28
CA LEU A 25 7.89 -6.45 -17.72
C LEU A 25 8.03 -7.86 -18.33
N PRO A 26 9.15 -8.59 -18.14
CA PRO A 26 9.31 -9.92 -18.74
C PRO A 26 8.31 -10.93 -18.17
N LEU A 27 7.98 -10.85 -16.87
CA LEU A 27 6.96 -11.71 -16.25
C LEU A 27 5.56 -11.41 -16.80
N GLY A 28 5.21 -10.12 -16.95
CA GLY A 28 3.95 -9.69 -17.53
C GLY A 28 3.82 -10.13 -19.00
N MET A 29 4.89 -9.99 -19.78
CA MET A 29 4.90 -10.39 -21.19
C MET A 29 4.79 -11.90 -21.35
N PHE A 30 5.49 -12.68 -20.53
CA PHE A 30 5.34 -14.13 -20.49
C PHE A 30 3.91 -14.55 -20.16
N SER A 31 3.29 -13.87 -19.19
CA SER A 31 1.90 -14.12 -18.79
C SER A 31 0.84 -13.65 -19.81
N LEU A 32 1.20 -12.78 -20.76
CA LEU A 32 0.31 -12.37 -21.86
C LEU A 32 0.40 -13.33 -23.04
N ILE A 33 1.61 -13.82 -23.33
CA ILE A 33 1.86 -14.72 -24.47
C ILE A 33 1.37 -16.15 -24.18
N ASN A 34 1.53 -16.64 -22.95
CA ASN A 34 1.16 -18.01 -22.56
C ASN A 34 -0.24 -18.15 -21.97
N ASN A 35 -1.11 -17.16 -22.16
CA ASN A 35 -2.43 -17.14 -21.55
C ASN A 35 -3.49 -17.14 -22.64
N ASP A 36 -4.38 -18.13 -22.60
CA ASP A 36 -5.42 -18.35 -23.61
C ASP A 36 -6.59 -17.35 -23.50
N ARG A 37 -6.53 -16.41 -22.55
CA ARG A 37 -7.58 -15.42 -22.29
C ARG A 37 -7.39 -14.17 -23.15
N PRO A 38 -8.43 -13.68 -23.84
CA PRO A 38 -8.34 -12.46 -24.62
C PRO A 38 -8.09 -11.26 -23.70
N PHE A 39 -7.31 -10.30 -24.19
CA PHE A 39 -7.10 -9.03 -23.51
C PHE A 39 -8.42 -8.26 -23.42
N LEU A 40 -8.85 -7.95 -22.20
CA LEU A 40 -10.09 -7.23 -21.92
C LEU A 40 -9.77 -5.81 -21.44
N TRP A 41 -10.33 -4.82 -22.13
CA TRP A 41 -10.16 -3.41 -21.80
C TRP A 41 -10.77 -3.02 -20.45
N GLY A 42 -11.84 -3.70 -20.02
CA GLY A 42 -12.50 -3.45 -18.73
C GLY A 42 -11.56 -3.66 -17.53
N PRO A 43 -11.01 -4.88 -17.33
CA PRO A 43 -10.00 -5.15 -16.31
C PRO A 43 -8.77 -4.25 -16.42
N PHE A 44 -8.33 -3.94 -17.64
CA PHE A 44 -7.19 -3.05 -17.85
C PHE A 44 -7.47 -1.63 -17.31
N ALA A 45 -8.62 -1.04 -17.65
CA ALA A 45 -9.03 0.26 -17.13
C ALA A 45 -9.23 0.23 -15.60
N ALA A 46 -9.80 -0.85 -15.07
CA ALA A 46 -9.94 -1.05 -13.63
C ALA A 46 -8.58 -1.13 -12.92
N MET A 47 -7.59 -1.79 -13.50
CA MET A 47 -6.22 -1.84 -12.97
C MET A 47 -5.55 -0.46 -12.97
N ILE A 48 -5.75 0.33 -14.03
CA ILE A 48 -5.24 1.72 -14.08
C ILE A 48 -5.90 2.56 -12.97
N ALA A 49 -7.24 2.51 -12.87
CA ALA A 49 -7.97 3.24 -11.85
C ALA A 49 -7.53 2.84 -10.43
N LEU A 50 -7.36 1.54 -10.18
CA LEU A 50 -6.86 1.01 -8.91
C LEU A 50 -5.42 1.50 -8.62
N GLY A 51 -4.53 1.49 -9.60
CA GLY A 51 -3.15 1.96 -9.41
C GLY A 51 -3.08 3.46 -9.12
N VAL A 52 -3.84 4.27 -9.84
CA VAL A 52 -3.86 5.73 -9.66
C VAL A 52 -4.49 6.12 -8.32
N LEU A 53 -5.68 5.59 -8.04
CA LEU A 53 -6.44 5.96 -6.84
C LEU A 53 -5.91 5.28 -5.58
N GLY A 54 -5.59 3.99 -5.66
CA GLY A 54 -5.15 3.19 -4.52
C GLY A 54 -3.68 3.41 -4.15
N THR A 55 -2.80 3.52 -5.14
CA THR A 55 -1.35 3.55 -4.88
C THR A 55 -0.77 4.94 -5.02
N ALA A 56 -0.97 5.61 -6.16
CA ALA A 56 -0.31 6.89 -6.44
C ALA A 56 -0.82 8.02 -5.54
N LEU A 57 -2.14 8.17 -5.40
CA LEU A 57 -2.73 9.21 -4.56
C LEU A 57 -2.43 8.97 -3.06
N ALA A 58 -2.49 7.72 -2.61
CA ALA A 58 -2.15 7.35 -1.24
C ALA A 58 -0.67 7.60 -0.93
N HIS A 59 0.24 7.24 -1.84
CA HIS A 59 1.67 7.54 -1.69
C HIS A 59 1.94 9.04 -1.68
N TYR A 60 1.28 9.80 -2.55
CA TYR A 60 1.41 11.25 -2.56
C TYR A 60 0.98 11.87 -1.21
N ALA A 61 -0.18 11.45 -0.69
CA ALA A 61 -0.66 11.89 0.62
C ALA A 61 0.31 11.48 1.75
N MET A 62 0.85 10.27 1.70
CA MET A 62 1.84 9.78 2.66
C MET A 62 3.14 10.58 2.61
N VAL A 63 3.68 10.89 1.42
CA VAL A 63 4.89 11.71 1.27
C VAL A 63 4.67 13.13 1.80
N MET A 64 3.50 13.73 1.50
CA MET A 64 3.11 15.03 2.04
C MET A 64 3.01 15.01 3.57
N LEU A 65 2.40 13.97 4.14
CA LEU A 65 2.27 13.81 5.58
C LEU A 65 3.63 13.58 6.25
N ALA A 66 4.47 12.71 5.69
CA ALA A 66 5.82 12.44 6.16
C ALA A 66 6.70 13.70 6.15
N GLY A 67 6.52 14.58 5.16
CA GLY A 67 7.18 15.89 5.12
C GLY A 67 6.74 16.84 6.23
N ARG A 68 5.52 16.72 6.76
CA ARG A 68 4.97 17.61 7.79
C ARG A 68 5.17 17.14 9.23
N ILE A 69 5.04 15.83 9.50
CA ILE A 69 5.08 15.27 10.87
C ILE A 69 6.25 14.32 11.11
N GLY A 70 7.15 14.18 10.14
CA GLY A 70 8.30 13.26 10.18
C GLY A 70 7.91 11.82 9.82
N SER A 71 8.84 11.11 9.18
CA SER A 71 8.63 9.76 8.65
C SER A 71 8.17 8.76 9.71
N THR A 72 8.56 8.95 10.96
CA THR A 72 8.20 8.06 12.08
C THR A 72 6.73 8.18 12.48
N ARG A 73 6.15 9.40 12.47
CA ARG A 73 4.71 9.57 12.76
C ARG A 73 3.86 9.18 11.56
N ALA A 74 4.34 9.44 10.34
CA ALA A 74 3.69 8.96 9.13
C ALA A 74 3.66 7.42 9.07
N ALA A 75 4.72 6.73 9.50
CA ALA A 75 4.73 5.27 9.58
C ALA A 75 3.64 4.70 10.51
N ALA A 76 3.24 5.45 11.53
CA ALA A 76 2.20 5.02 12.46
C ALA A 76 0.81 4.93 11.80
N SER A 77 0.55 5.65 10.70
CA SER A 77 -0.75 5.56 10.01
C SER A 77 -0.92 4.25 9.25
N LEU A 78 0.17 3.57 8.87
CA LEU A 78 0.10 2.24 8.22
C LEU A 78 -0.53 1.19 9.13
N TYR A 79 -0.50 1.39 10.45
CA TYR A 79 -1.16 0.49 11.39
C TYR A 79 -2.68 0.51 11.32
N LEU A 80 -3.27 1.56 10.71
CA LEU A 80 -4.71 1.64 10.48
C LEU A 80 -5.13 0.88 9.22
N MET A 81 -4.18 0.54 8.34
CA MET A 81 -4.45 -0.11 7.05
C MET A 81 -5.27 -1.42 7.18
N PRO A 82 -4.98 -2.34 8.14
CA PRO A 82 -5.78 -3.56 8.31
C PRO A 82 -7.24 -3.29 8.69
N ALA A 83 -7.49 -2.29 9.53
CA ALA A 83 -8.84 -1.93 9.97
C ALA A 83 -9.64 -1.27 8.83
N VAL A 84 -9.01 -0.35 8.10
CA VAL A 84 -9.64 0.32 6.95
C VAL A 84 -9.91 -0.68 5.82
N SER A 85 -8.97 -1.58 5.55
CA SER A 85 -9.14 -2.65 4.55
C SER A 85 -10.34 -3.55 4.89
N LEU A 86 -10.46 -3.99 6.15
CA LEU A 86 -11.60 -4.81 6.58
C LEU A 86 -12.92 -4.05 6.43
N ALA A 87 -12.97 -2.79 6.87
CA ALA A 87 -14.16 -1.96 6.76
C ALA A 87 -14.59 -1.78 5.29
N LEU A 88 -13.65 -1.48 4.39
CA LEU A 88 -13.95 -1.35 2.97
C LEU A 88 -14.40 -2.68 2.35
N GLY A 89 -13.81 -3.81 2.75
CA GLY A 89 -14.24 -5.16 2.31
C GLY A 89 -15.69 -5.47 2.70
N VAL A 90 -16.06 -5.17 3.95
CA VAL A 90 -17.44 -5.31 4.45
C VAL A 90 -18.41 -4.39 3.71
N PHE A 91 -18.09 -3.08 3.64
CA PHE A 91 -19.06 -2.07 3.23
C PHE A 91 -19.13 -1.84 1.72
N LEU A 92 -18.03 -1.98 0.98
CA LEU A 92 -18.01 -1.75 -0.47
C LEU A 92 -18.11 -3.06 -1.26
N ASN A 93 -17.44 -4.12 -0.82
CA ASN A 93 -17.42 -5.41 -1.52
C ASN A 93 -18.51 -6.38 -1.05
N ASN A 94 -19.20 -6.07 0.06
CA ASN A 94 -20.27 -6.89 0.63
C ASN A 94 -19.86 -8.37 0.82
N GLU A 95 -18.57 -8.59 1.13
CA GLU A 95 -17.99 -9.91 1.34
C GLU A 95 -18.44 -10.48 2.69
N ASP A 96 -18.82 -11.77 2.71
CA ASP A 96 -19.05 -12.51 3.95
C ASP A 96 -17.72 -12.70 4.67
N VAL A 97 -17.46 -11.84 5.65
CA VAL A 97 -16.20 -11.82 6.37
C VAL A 97 -16.09 -13.03 7.28
N ALA A 98 -15.13 -13.90 6.98
CA ALA A 98 -14.82 -15.04 7.83
C ALA A 98 -14.46 -14.56 9.25
N PRO A 99 -14.92 -15.24 10.32
CA PRO A 99 -14.60 -14.88 11.70
C PRO A 99 -13.08 -14.76 11.95
N LEU A 100 -12.29 -15.54 11.22
CA LEU A 100 -10.82 -15.49 11.26
C LEU A 100 -10.24 -14.15 10.77
N ALA A 101 -10.87 -13.51 9.78
CA ALA A 101 -10.45 -12.18 9.29
C ALA A 101 -10.71 -11.10 10.35
N ILE A 102 -11.81 -11.21 11.10
CA ILE A 102 -12.11 -10.32 12.24
C ILE A 102 -11.03 -10.47 13.32
N VAL A 103 -10.67 -11.69 13.69
CA VAL A 103 -9.59 -11.97 14.66
C VAL A 103 -8.24 -11.47 14.16
N GLY A 104 -7.93 -11.65 12.87
CA GLY A 104 -6.72 -11.13 12.22
C GLY A 104 -6.63 -9.61 12.26
N SER A 105 -7.73 -8.91 11.96
CA SER A 105 -7.78 -7.45 12.05
C SER A 105 -7.69 -6.96 13.49
N LEU A 106 -8.34 -7.61 14.45
CA LEU A 106 -8.24 -7.27 15.87
C LEU A 106 -6.83 -7.47 16.41
N THR A 107 -6.15 -8.55 16.03
CA THR A 107 -4.75 -8.79 16.42
C THR A 107 -3.80 -7.79 15.77
N ALA A 108 -4.02 -7.41 14.51
CA ALA A 108 -3.24 -6.35 13.85
C ALA A 108 -3.42 -4.98 14.52
N VAL A 109 -4.66 -4.60 14.84
CA VAL A 109 -4.98 -3.37 15.58
C VAL A 109 -4.42 -3.42 17.02
N GLY A 110 -4.47 -4.58 17.67
CA GLY A 110 -3.89 -4.79 18.99
C GLY A 110 -2.36 -4.64 18.98
N GLY A 111 -1.67 -5.27 18.02
CA GLY A 111 -0.23 -5.15 17.85
C GLY A 111 0.20 -3.71 17.54
N ALA A 112 -0.56 -3.02 16.70
CA ALA A 112 -0.40 -1.59 16.44
C ALA A 112 -0.52 -0.74 17.71
N TRP A 113 -1.54 -1.01 18.53
CA TRP A 113 -1.76 -0.28 19.77
C TRP A 113 -0.62 -0.49 20.77
N VAL A 114 -0.14 -1.73 20.94
CA VAL A 114 1.02 -2.04 21.79
C VAL A 114 2.27 -1.28 21.34
N LEU A 115 2.54 -1.27 20.03
CA LEU A 115 3.70 -0.59 19.47
C LEU A 115 3.59 0.94 19.55
N SER A 116 2.37 1.49 19.43
CA SER A 116 2.11 2.91 19.63
C SER A 116 2.35 3.35 21.08
N ARG A 117 2.00 2.50 22.06
CA ARG A 117 2.17 2.77 23.49
C ARG A 117 3.61 2.61 23.96
N SER A 118 4.36 1.64 23.44
CA SER A 118 5.77 1.49 23.82
C SER A 118 6.61 2.72 23.43
N ARG A 119 6.22 3.40 22.33
CA ARG A 119 6.88 4.60 21.83
C ARG A 119 6.47 5.89 22.57
N ALA A 120 5.29 5.95 23.17
CA ALA A 120 4.87 7.06 24.05
C ALA A 120 5.61 7.05 25.41
N ARG A 121 6.25 5.93 25.76
CA ARG A 121 6.99 5.75 27.02
C ARG A 121 8.50 6.00 26.90
N SER A 122 8.99 6.32 25.70
CA SER A 122 10.41 6.60 25.41
C SER A 122 10.68 8.07 25.07
N VAL A 123 9.78 8.97 25.45
CA VAL A 123 9.93 10.44 25.43
C VAL A 123 9.84 10.92 26.86
#